data_AF-A0A661F420-F1
#
_entry.id   AF-A0A661F420-F1
#
_cell.length_a   1.000
_cell.length_b   1.000
_cell.length_c   1.000
_cell.angle_alpha   90.00
_cell.angle_beta   90.00
_cell.angle_gamma   90.00
#
_symmetry.space_group_name_H-M   'P 1'
#
loop_
_entity.id
_entity.type
_entity.pdbx_description
1 polymer ?
#
loop_
_entity_poly.entity_id
_entity_poly.type
_entity_poly.pdbx_seq_one_letter_code
_entity_poly.pdbx_strand_id
1 'polypeptide(L)'
;ILMMTSRQCFFQQTVGCKKPSIEDSCMLKCEKATTITNIKGVSFSIDKQKGGYPSIYNNEQFLNLEAINDLSDLFDEFFIDLTNIGAGSKAEEDKSQLIHYFEAVIRGDHDATEQLKQMIPVSTNAQYQQGL
;
A
#
# COMPACT_ATOMS: atom_id res chain seq x y z
N ILE A 1 8.08 8.75 5.38
CA ILE A 1 7.92 8.54 3.91
C ILE A 1 9.26 8.18 3.30
N LEU A 2 9.39 7.03 2.62
CA LEU A 2 10.55 6.79 1.75
C LEU A 2 10.29 7.58 0.47
N MET A 3 10.51 8.89 0.57
CA MET A 3 10.39 9.81 -0.56
C MET A 3 11.54 9.43 -1.47
N MET A 4 11.24 8.76 -2.59
CA MET A 4 12.18 8.75 -3.69
C MET A 4 12.28 10.21 -4.13
N THR A 5 13.32 10.89 -3.64
CA THR A 5 13.55 12.33 -3.75
C THR A 5 13.88 12.78 -5.18
N SER A 6 13.60 11.94 -6.16
CA SER A 6 13.72 12.30 -7.55
C SER A 6 12.68 11.59 -8.41
N ARG A 7 12.17 12.32 -9.41
CA ARG A 7 11.60 11.73 -10.63
C ARG A 7 12.71 11.10 -11.50
N GLN A 8 13.76 10.52 -10.91
CA GLN A 8 14.69 9.72 -11.70
C GLN A 8 13.97 8.42 -12.02
N CYS A 9 13.77 8.18 -13.31
CA CYS A 9 13.31 6.90 -13.79
C CYS A 9 14.18 5.81 -13.15
N PHE A 10 13.56 4.98 -12.32
CA PHE A 10 14.24 3.88 -11.65
C PHE A 10 14.51 2.80 -12.68
N PHE A 11 15.70 2.84 -13.31
CA PHE A 11 16.12 1.86 -14.30
C PHE A 11 16.70 0.62 -13.62
N GLN A 12 15.89 -0.06 -12.82
CA GLN A 12 16.26 -1.36 -12.27
C GLN A 12 15.42 -2.45 -12.94
N GLN A 13 16.10 -3.45 -13.50
CA GLN A 13 15.41 -4.61 -14.04
C GLN A 13 14.72 -5.35 -12.90
N THR A 14 13.41 -5.52 -13.04
CA THR A 14 12.62 -6.29 -12.09
C THR A 14 12.72 -7.77 -12.43
N VAL A 15 12.84 -8.62 -11.41
CA VAL A 15 12.97 -10.08 -11.56
C VAL A 15 11.87 -10.61 -12.48
N GLY A 16 12.24 -11.21 -13.62
CA GLY A 16 11.29 -11.78 -14.58
C GLY A 16 10.94 -10.90 -15.79
N CYS A 17 11.45 -9.67 -15.92
CA CYS A 17 11.35 -8.91 -17.17
C CYS A 17 12.59 -9.21 -18.02
N LYS A 18 12.41 -9.87 -19.17
CA LYS A 18 13.51 -10.24 -20.07
C LYS A 18 13.89 -9.13 -21.06
N LYS A 19 13.15 -8.03 -21.09
CA LYS A 19 13.39 -6.93 -22.02
C LYS A 19 14.45 -5.97 -21.46
N PRO A 20 15.38 -5.49 -22.30
CA PRO A 20 16.41 -4.55 -21.87
C PRO A 20 15.84 -3.15 -21.56
N SER A 21 14.72 -2.79 -22.18
CA SER A 21 14.04 -1.51 -22.01
C SER A 21 12.51 -1.67 -22.12
N ILE A 22 11.77 -0.66 -21.64
CA ILE A 22 10.33 -0.55 -21.85
C ILE A 22 10.08 -0.14 -23.31
N GLU A 23 9.11 -0.81 -23.95
CA GLU A 23 8.59 -0.47 -25.29
C GLU A 23 7.06 -0.33 -25.23
N ASP A 24 6.43 0.20 -26.27
CA ASP A 24 4.98 0.48 -26.29
C ASP A 24 4.12 -0.76 -25.99
N SER A 25 4.59 -1.94 -26.42
CA SER A 25 3.91 -3.21 -26.14
C SER A 25 3.89 -3.54 -24.64
N CYS A 26 4.87 -3.07 -23.86
CA CYS A 26 4.93 -3.25 -22.41
C CYS A 26 3.85 -2.46 -21.69
N MET A 27 3.47 -1.29 -22.21
CA MET A 27 2.36 -0.53 -21.63
C MET A 27 1.05 -1.28 -21.83
N LEU A 28 0.78 -1.75 -23.05
CA LEU A 28 -0.52 -2.30 -23.41
C LEU A 28 -0.72 -3.78 -23.01
N LYS A 29 0.34 -4.58 -22.97
CA LYS A 29 0.23 -6.05 -22.84
C LYS A 29 0.85 -6.61 -21.57
N CYS A 30 1.78 -5.90 -20.94
CA CYS A 30 2.49 -6.42 -19.77
C CYS A 30 1.68 -6.18 -18.50
N GLU A 31 1.42 -7.29 -17.80
CA GLU A 31 0.90 -7.34 -16.45
C GLU A 31 1.82 -8.21 -15.61
N LYS A 32 2.25 -7.73 -14.44
CA LYS A 32 3.23 -8.44 -13.62
C LYS A 32 3.28 -7.91 -12.19
N ALA A 33 3.29 -8.84 -11.24
CA ALA A 33 3.63 -8.58 -9.84
C ALA A 33 4.97 -9.25 -9.49
N THR A 34 5.84 -8.57 -8.77
CA THR A 34 7.13 -9.10 -8.27
C THR A 34 7.57 -8.34 -7.03
N THR A 35 8.59 -8.85 -6.33
CA THR A 35 9.17 -8.18 -5.15
C THR A 35 10.63 -7.80 -5.41
N ILE A 36 11.09 -6.71 -4.82
CA ILE A 36 12.51 -6.33 -4.74
C ILE A 36 12.91 -6.17 -3.28
N THR A 37 14.05 -6.74 -2.88
CA THR A 37 14.57 -6.62 -1.52
C THR A 37 15.82 -5.74 -1.53
N ASN A 38 15.87 -4.74 -0.65
CA ASN A 38 17.03 -3.87 -0.53
C ASN A 38 18.16 -4.53 0.29
N ILE A 39 19.31 -3.84 0.36
CA ILE A 39 20.48 -4.31 1.13
C ILE A 39 20.23 -4.44 2.64
N LYS A 40 19.15 -3.83 3.16
CA LYS A 40 18.74 -3.91 4.56
C LYS A 40 17.73 -5.04 4.81
N GLY A 41 17.42 -5.85 3.80
CA GLY A 41 16.43 -6.94 3.90
C GLY A 41 14.96 -6.49 3.81
N VAL A 42 14.68 -5.22 3.53
CA VAL A 42 13.30 -4.72 3.37
C VAL A 42 12.82 -5.00 1.95
N SER A 43 11.66 -5.64 1.85
CA SER A 43 11.03 -6.05 0.59
C SER A 43 9.94 -5.09 0.15
N PHE A 44 9.97 -4.69 -1.12
CA PHE A 44 8.99 -3.81 -1.75
C PHE A 44 8.25 -4.56 -2.84
N SER A 45 6.93 -4.40 -2.89
CA SER A 45 6.12 -4.96 -3.98
C SER A 45 6.19 -4.06 -5.20
N ILE A 46 6.37 -4.64 -6.37
CA ILE A 46 6.28 -3.97 -7.66
C ILE A 46 5.10 -4.56 -8.41
N ASP A 47 4.14 -3.72 -8.76
CA ASP A 47 2.99 -4.11 -9.57
C ASP A 47 2.99 -3.31 -10.88
N LYS A 48 2.85 -4.02 -11.99
CA LYS A 48 2.70 -3.46 -13.34
C LYS A 48 1.36 -3.91 -13.86
N GLN A 49 0.44 -2.96 -13.95
CA GLN A 49 -0.88 -3.19 -14.54
C GLN A 49 -0.87 -2.84 -16.04
N LYS A 50 -1.80 -3.42 -16.80
CA LYS A 50 -1.99 -3.06 -18.22
C LYS A 50 -2.38 -1.58 -18.33
N GLY A 51 -1.80 -0.88 -19.28
CA GLY A 51 -1.97 0.57 -19.48
C GLY A 51 -1.22 1.45 -18.48
N GLY A 52 -0.76 0.92 -17.34
CA GLY A 52 -0.04 1.67 -16.31
C GLY A 52 1.48 1.52 -16.37
N TYR A 53 2.21 2.44 -15.77
CA TYR A 53 3.63 2.26 -15.43
C TYR A 53 3.78 1.29 -14.24
N PRO A 54 4.97 0.70 -14.02
CA PRO A 54 5.22 -0.05 -12.80
C PRO A 54 5.11 0.87 -11.58
N SER A 55 4.38 0.42 -10.56
CA SER A 55 4.24 1.07 -9.26
C SER A 55 4.99 0.26 -8.21
N ILE A 56 5.65 0.95 -7.28
CA ILE A 56 6.36 0.34 -6.16
C ILE A 56 5.58 0.66 -4.88
N TYR A 57 5.30 -0.35 -4.08
CA TYR A 57 4.57 -0.25 -2.83
C TYR A 57 5.49 -0.56 -1.66
N ASN A 58 5.32 0.22 -0.60
CA ASN A 58 6.09 0.06 0.62
C ASN A 58 5.79 -1.29 1.29
N ASN A 59 6.75 -1.79 2.07
CA ASN A 59 6.56 -3.00 2.86
C ASN A 59 5.44 -2.79 3.90
N GLU A 60 5.52 -1.65 4.60
CA GLU A 60 4.61 -1.22 5.65
C GLU A 60 3.41 -0.47 5.05
N GLN A 61 2.22 -0.85 5.50
CA GLN A 61 0.97 -0.17 5.20
C GLN A 61 0.80 1.05 6.12
N PHE A 62 0.24 2.14 5.59
CA PHE A 62 -0.10 3.27 6.45
C PHE A 62 -1.46 3.05 7.09
N LEU A 63 -1.50 3.03 8.42
CA LEU A 63 -2.71 2.81 9.21
C LEU A 63 -2.85 3.91 10.26
N ASN A 64 -3.49 5.02 9.88
CA ASN A 64 -3.60 6.24 10.68
C ASN A 64 -4.97 6.33 11.38
N LEU A 65 -5.30 5.36 12.24
CA LEU A 65 -6.61 5.33 12.89
C LEU A 65 -6.86 6.53 13.83
N GLU A 66 -5.80 7.12 14.39
CA GLU A 66 -5.85 8.33 15.23
C GLU A 66 -6.46 9.53 14.48
N ALA A 67 -6.23 9.62 13.16
CA ALA A 67 -6.75 10.71 12.33
C ALA A 67 -8.28 10.77 12.30
N ILE A 68 -8.96 9.65 12.53
CA ILE A 68 -10.44 9.59 12.59
C ILE A 68 -10.96 10.47 13.73
N ASN A 69 -10.29 10.43 14.88
CA ASN A 69 -10.69 11.20 16.06
C ASN A 69 -10.11 12.62 16.02
N ASP A 70 -8.81 12.74 15.73
CA ASP A 70 -8.08 14.02 15.77
C ASP A 70 -8.58 15.04 14.74
N LEU A 71 -9.09 14.56 13.61
CA LEU A 71 -9.56 15.38 12.49
C LEU A 71 -11.06 15.23 12.25
N SER A 72 -11.81 14.73 13.24
CA SER A 72 -13.26 14.50 13.15
C SER A 72 -14.06 15.73 12.74
N ASP A 73 -13.61 16.93 13.12
CA ASP A 73 -14.24 18.20 12.75
C ASP A 73 -13.92 18.68 11.32
N LEU A 74 -13.07 17.94 10.57
CA LEU A 74 -12.64 18.32 9.21
C LEU A 74 -13.27 17.47 8.10
N PHE A 75 -13.92 16.36 8.44
CA PHE A 75 -14.47 15.42 7.45
C PHE A 75 -15.86 14.92 7.88
N ASP A 76 -16.80 14.87 6.93
CA ASP A 76 -18.16 14.35 7.17
C ASP A 76 -18.29 12.85 6.85
N GLU A 77 -17.41 12.33 5.99
CA GLU A 77 -17.51 10.97 5.43
C GLU A 77 -16.13 10.32 5.27
N PHE A 78 -16.08 9.00 5.40
CA PHE A 78 -14.90 8.18 5.15
C PHE A 78 -15.12 7.28 3.93
N PHE A 79 -14.09 7.17 3.09
CA PHE A 79 -14.07 6.24 1.96
C PHE A 79 -13.08 5.11 2.22
N ILE A 80 -13.57 3.86 2.25
CA ILE A 80 -12.75 2.67 2.43
C ILE A 80 -12.47 2.05 1.06
N ASP A 81 -11.23 2.16 0.60
CA ASP A 81 -10.76 1.49 -0.62
C ASP A 81 -10.10 0.14 -0.26
N LEU A 82 -10.65 -0.95 -0.81
CA LEU A 82 -10.15 -2.33 -0.62
C LEU A 82 -9.61 -2.93 -1.91
N THR A 83 -9.15 -2.08 -2.82
CA THR A 83 -8.48 -2.54 -4.04
C THR A 83 -7.20 -3.27 -3.65
N ASN A 84 -7.00 -4.46 -4.23
CA ASN A 84 -5.81 -5.28 -3.98
C ASN A 84 -4.61 -4.70 -4.73
N ILE A 85 -4.04 -3.62 -4.22
CA ILE A 85 -2.93 -2.92 -4.84
C ILE A 85 -1.62 -3.33 -4.14
N GLY A 86 -0.63 -3.77 -4.91
CA GLY A 86 0.70 -4.06 -4.36
C GLY A 86 0.74 -5.25 -3.39
N ALA A 87 -0.31 -6.06 -3.34
CA ALA A 87 -0.37 -7.26 -2.51
C ALA A 87 0.73 -8.27 -2.91
N GLY A 88 1.15 -8.28 -4.18
CA GLY A 88 2.19 -9.19 -4.65
C GLY A 88 1.77 -10.64 -4.41
N SER A 89 2.54 -11.35 -3.58
CA SER A 89 2.24 -12.72 -3.12
C SER A 89 1.70 -12.80 -1.68
N LYS A 90 1.31 -11.67 -1.08
CA LYS A 90 0.72 -11.63 0.27
C LYS A 90 -0.64 -12.32 0.25
N ALA A 91 -1.01 -12.92 1.38
CA ALA A 91 -2.34 -13.50 1.54
C ALA A 91 -3.41 -12.42 1.34
N GLU A 92 -4.51 -12.79 0.69
CA GLU A 92 -5.64 -11.89 0.55
C GLU A 92 -6.37 -11.80 1.90
N GLU A 93 -6.51 -10.58 2.40
CA GLU A 93 -7.21 -10.31 3.65
C GLU A 93 -8.73 -10.48 3.47
N ASP A 94 -9.43 -10.87 4.53
CA ASP A 94 -10.89 -10.91 4.53
C ASP A 94 -11.43 -9.47 4.51
N LYS A 95 -11.83 -9.03 3.31
CA LYS A 95 -12.38 -7.70 3.07
C LYS A 95 -13.65 -7.43 3.86
N SER A 96 -14.49 -8.44 4.06
CA SER A 96 -15.74 -8.27 4.81
C SER A 96 -15.42 -7.96 6.28
N GLN A 97 -14.44 -8.68 6.83
CA GLN A 97 -13.98 -8.46 8.20
C GLN A 97 -13.27 -7.12 8.37
N LEU A 98 -12.46 -6.70 7.37
CA LEU A 98 -11.85 -5.37 7.35
C LEU A 98 -12.90 -4.25 7.39
N ILE A 99 -13.93 -4.33 6.52
CA ILE A 99 -15.03 -3.34 6.51
C ILE A 99 -15.66 -3.27 7.90
N HIS A 100 -16.00 -4.42 8.48
CA HIS A 100 -16.66 -4.48 9.77
C HIS A 100 -15.87 -3.74 10.85
N TYR A 101 -14.55 -3.96 10.93
CA TYR A 101 -13.72 -3.30 11.93
C TYR A 101 -13.46 -1.83 11.62
N PHE A 102 -13.31 -1.42 10.35
CA PHE A 102 -13.21 0.00 10.00
C PHE A 102 -14.49 0.76 10.37
N GLU A 103 -15.67 0.20 10.08
CA GLU A 103 -16.96 0.79 10.49
C GLU A 103 -17.11 0.86 12.02
N ALA A 104 -16.60 -0.14 12.75
CA ALA A 104 -16.61 -0.13 14.20
C ALA A 104 -15.70 0.99 14.76
N VAL A 105 -14.49 1.16 14.21
CA VAL A 105 -13.60 2.26 14.60
C VAL A 105 -14.21 3.63 14.32
N ILE A 106 -14.83 3.82 13.15
CA ILE A 106 -15.51 5.09 12.80
C ILE A 106 -16.66 5.41 13.78
N ARG A 107 -17.31 4.38 14.35
CA ARG A 107 -18.35 4.54 15.39
C ARG A 107 -17.80 4.73 16.81
N GLY A 108 -16.48 4.75 16.99
CA GLY A 108 -15.83 4.94 18.29
C GLY A 108 -15.61 3.65 19.09
N ASP A 109 -15.68 2.48 18.46
CA ASP A 109 -15.32 1.21 19.11
C ASP A 109 -13.78 1.10 19.22
N HIS A 110 -13.29 1.12 20.45
CA HIS A 110 -11.87 1.07 20.74
C HIS A 110 -11.29 -0.33 20.56
N ASP A 111 -12.07 -1.39 20.76
CA ASP A 111 -11.61 -2.78 20.63
C ASP A 111 -11.33 -3.12 19.15
N ALA A 112 -12.10 -2.52 18.23
CA ALA A 112 -11.93 -2.68 16.78
C ALA A 112 -10.57 -2.14 16.27
N THR A 113 -9.97 -1.17 16.98
CA THR A 113 -8.64 -0.65 16.63
C THR A 113 -7.56 -1.72 16.75
N GLU A 114 -7.59 -2.50 17.83
CA GLU A 114 -6.62 -3.58 18.03
C GLU A 114 -6.85 -4.74 17.06
N GLN A 115 -8.11 -5.03 16.70
CA GLN A 115 -8.43 -6.03 15.69
C GLN A 115 -7.90 -5.64 14.30
N LEU A 116 -8.03 -4.37 13.90
CA LEU A 116 -7.45 -3.88 12.64
C LEU A 116 -5.92 -4.00 12.62
N LYS A 117 -5.25 -3.67 13.74
CA LYS A 117 -3.79 -3.82 13.84
C LYS A 117 -3.35 -5.29 13.72
N GLN A 118 -4.15 -6.23 14.22
CA GLN A 118 -3.87 -7.66 14.07
C GLN A 118 -4.06 -8.15 12.63
N MET A 119 -5.08 -7.65 11.93
CA MET A 119 -5.30 -7.95 10.51
C MET A 119 -4.27 -7.28 9.60
N ILE A 120 -3.69 -6.14 10.01
CA ILE A 120 -2.70 -5.38 9.23
C ILE A 120 -1.39 -5.29 10.03
N PRO A 121 -0.69 -6.42 10.25
CA PRO A 121 0.41 -6.50 11.21
C PRO A 121 1.66 -5.72 10.79
N VAL A 122 1.85 -5.51 9.49
CA VAL A 122 2.97 -4.73 8.94
C VAL A 122 2.46 -3.34 8.57
N SER A 123 2.21 -2.51 9.59
CA SER A 123 1.68 -1.15 9.43
C SER A 123 2.44 -0.11 10.25
N THR A 124 2.28 1.17 9.88
CA THR A 124 2.90 2.31 10.57
C THR A 124 2.01 3.55 10.52
N ASN A 125 2.04 4.34 11.60
CA ASN A 125 1.43 5.66 11.71
C ASN A 125 2.50 6.77 11.92
N ALA A 126 3.79 6.45 11.79
CA ALA A 126 4.87 7.39 12.10
C ALA A 126 4.82 8.68 11.27
N GLN A 127 4.42 8.58 10.00
CA GLN A 127 4.20 9.73 9.10
C GLN A 127 3.13 10.68 9.62
N TYR A 128 2.10 10.15 10.27
CA TYR A 128 1.01 10.96 10.80
C TYR A 128 1.50 11.70 12.05
N GLN A 129 2.20 11.00 12.94
CA GLN A 129 2.71 11.57 14.19
C GLN A 129 3.86 12.57 14.02
N GLN A 130 4.74 12.35 13.04
CA GLN A 130 5.92 13.20 12.80
C GLN A 130 5.65 14.40 11.88
N GLY A 131 4.46 14.44 11.26
CA GLY A 131 4.18 15.31 10.13
C GLY A 131 4.71 14.75 8.81
N LEU A 132 4.01 15.09 7.72
CA LEU A 132 4.36 14.71 6.36
C LEU A 132 5.66 15.35 5.87
#